data_AF-A0A7W0NSQ2-F1
#
_entry.id   AF-A0A7W0NSQ2-F1
#
_cell.length_a   1.000
_cell.length_b   1.000
_cell.length_c   1.000
_cell.angle_alpha   90.00
_cell.angle_beta   90.00
_cell.angle_gamma   90.00
#
_symmetry.space_group_name_H-M   'P 1'
#
loop_
_entity.id
_entity.type
_entity.pdbx_description
1 polymer ?
#
loop_
_entity_poly.entity_id
_entity_poly.type
_entity_poly.pdbx_seq_one_letter_code
_entity_poly.pdbx_strand_id
1 'polypeptide(L)'
;IRTEVADAAKYEIAENDIPDVIVIEMLRACLESEPQVAVAAHMLRQVPDVVMVPAEVSVDLVLINDSREFDLDAAVTGTDPVARDRIPVGRVIAIDRAGLLSLDGAIPGVELHLPEHDPKRYRPMLCTTIRVYDDHLLQDYDSGITCPQRVPIDGELKPGDSLRLSYRRGARPGIAAELIA
;
A
#
# COMPACT_ATOMS: atom_id res chain seq x y z
N ILE A 1 20.24 -14.51 -19.69
CA ILE A 1 19.79 -14.21 -18.32
C ILE A 1 20.99 -14.43 -17.40
N ARG A 2 21.50 -13.37 -16.78
CA ARG A 2 22.53 -13.43 -15.73
C ARG A 2 21.82 -13.59 -14.39
N THR A 3 22.38 -14.40 -13.50
CA THR A 3 21.81 -14.65 -12.17
C THR A 3 22.85 -14.33 -11.11
N GLU A 4 22.44 -13.63 -10.07
CA GLU A 4 23.29 -13.28 -8.92
C GLU A 4 22.70 -13.88 -7.65
N VAL A 5 23.55 -14.32 -6.73
CA VAL A 5 23.12 -14.78 -5.40
C VAL A 5 23.57 -13.75 -4.37
N ALA A 6 22.64 -12.87 -3.98
CA ALA A 6 22.91 -11.77 -3.07
C ALA A 6 21.67 -11.41 -2.23
N ASP A 7 21.89 -10.68 -1.14
CA ASP A 7 20.84 -9.99 -0.41
C ASP A 7 20.45 -8.73 -1.19
N ALA A 8 19.22 -8.67 -1.70
CA ALA A 8 18.76 -7.54 -2.50
C ALA A 8 18.81 -6.20 -1.73
N ALA A 9 18.73 -6.20 -0.40
CA ALA A 9 18.85 -4.97 0.39
C ALA A 9 20.32 -4.50 0.55
N LYS A 10 21.29 -5.25 0.02
CA LYS A 10 22.73 -4.96 0.09
C LYS A 10 23.42 -5.14 -1.26
N TYR A 11 22.67 -5.46 -2.32
CA TYR A 11 23.22 -5.70 -3.63
C TYR A 11 23.67 -4.38 -4.24
N GLU A 12 24.89 -4.36 -4.79
CA GLU A 12 25.49 -3.19 -5.44
C GLU A 12 25.46 -3.40 -6.95
N ILE A 13 24.85 -2.46 -7.66
CA ILE A 13 24.78 -2.43 -9.13
C ILE A 13 26.17 -2.02 -9.63
N ALA A 14 26.73 -2.81 -10.54
CA ALA A 14 28.02 -2.48 -11.13
C ALA A 14 27.91 -1.22 -12.00
N GLU A 15 28.88 -0.31 -11.91
CA GLU A 15 28.88 0.97 -12.64
C GLU A 15 28.73 0.81 -14.17
N ASN A 16 29.21 -0.31 -14.72
CA ASN A 16 29.15 -0.61 -16.15
C ASN A 16 27.92 -1.44 -16.56
N ASP A 17 26.97 -1.68 -15.65
CA ASP A 17 25.80 -2.55 -15.84
C ASP A 17 24.55 -1.91 -15.21
N ILE A 18 24.35 -0.61 -15.47
CA ILE A 18 23.20 0.15 -14.97
C ILE A 18 21.93 -0.30 -15.72
N PRO A 19 20.90 -0.81 -15.02
CA PRO A 19 19.67 -1.23 -15.67
C PRO A 19 18.82 -0.02 -16.10
N ASP A 20 18.08 -0.17 -17.21
CA ASP A 20 17.04 0.80 -17.60
C ASP A 20 15.77 0.65 -16.74
N VAL A 21 15.49 -0.57 -16.31
CA VAL A 21 14.28 -0.94 -15.56
C VAL A 21 14.63 -1.87 -14.40
N ILE A 22 14.08 -1.61 -13.22
CA ILE A 22 14.12 -2.50 -12.06
C ILE A 22 12.70 -2.95 -11.74
N VAL A 23 12.51 -4.27 -11.72
CA VAL A 23 11.24 -4.91 -11.37
C VAL A 23 11.36 -5.55 -9.99
N ILE A 24 10.48 -5.18 -9.07
CA ILE A 24 10.44 -5.70 -7.70
C ILE A 24 9.06 -6.31 -7.48
N GLU A 25 9.02 -7.64 -7.43
CA GLU A 25 7.82 -8.42 -7.09
C GLU A 25 8.01 -9.11 -5.73
N MET A 26 8.04 -8.29 -4.70
CA MET A 26 7.95 -8.72 -3.31
C MET A 26 6.89 -7.83 -2.68
N LEU A 27 5.62 -8.14 -2.97
CA LEU A 27 4.48 -7.32 -2.56
C LEU A 27 3.49 -8.17 -1.78
N ARG A 28 3.08 -7.65 -0.63
CA ARG A 28 1.88 -8.10 0.08
C ARG A 28 0.91 -6.94 0.23
N ALA A 29 -0.36 -7.28 0.40
CA ALA A 29 -1.38 -6.28 0.67
C ALA A 29 -0.96 -5.38 1.84
N CYS A 30 -1.19 -4.09 1.69
CA CYS A 30 -0.89 -3.06 2.68
C CYS A 30 0.59 -2.98 3.10
N LEU A 31 1.52 -3.35 2.21
CA LEU A 31 2.96 -3.36 2.46
C LEU A 31 3.35 -4.26 3.64
N GLU A 32 2.61 -5.36 3.83
CA GLU A 32 2.77 -6.24 4.98
C GLU A 32 4.06 -7.09 4.90
N SER A 33 4.87 -7.09 5.96
CA SER A 33 5.94 -8.09 6.26
C SER A 33 7.10 -8.24 5.27
N GLU A 34 7.01 -7.75 4.03
CA GLU A 34 8.06 -7.89 3.03
C GLU A 34 8.99 -6.67 2.96
N PRO A 35 10.29 -6.84 2.66
CA PRO A 35 11.28 -5.77 2.72
C PRO A 35 11.26 -4.83 1.50
N GLN A 36 10.18 -4.80 0.72
CA GLN A 36 10.08 -4.11 -0.56
C GLN A 36 10.49 -2.65 -0.52
N VAL A 37 10.08 -1.91 0.52
CA VAL A 37 10.38 -0.49 0.67
C VAL A 37 11.88 -0.29 0.90
N ALA A 38 12.52 -1.20 1.65
CA ALA A 38 13.95 -1.13 1.90
C ALA A 38 14.75 -1.49 0.65
N VAL A 39 14.35 -2.54 -0.08
CA VAL A 39 15.00 -2.96 -1.33
C VAL A 39 14.83 -1.88 -2.41
N ALA A 40 13.61 -1.38 -2.63
CA ALA A 40 13.34 -0.35 -3.62
C ALA A 40 14.12 0.95 -3.31
N ALA A 41 14.16 1.37 -2.05
CA ALA A 41 14.96 2.54 -1.65
C ALA A 41 16.46 2.32 -1.86
N HIS A 42 16.98 1.13 -1.54
CA HIS A 42 18.39 0.79 -1.74
C HIS A 42 18.78 0.82 -3.23
N MET A 43 17.96 0.20 -4.09
CA MET A 43 18.19 0.20 -5.54
C MET A 43 18.11 1.60 -6.12
N LEU A 44 17.05 2.35 -5.77
CA LEU A 44 16.79 3.66 -6.34
C LEU A 44 17.86 4.70 -5.96
N ARG A 45 18.51 4.57 -4.78
CA ARG A 45 19.63 5.44 -4.42
C ARG A 45 20.87 5.23 -5.28
N GLN A 46 21.10 4.01 -5.77
CA GLN A 46 22.23 3.71 -6.65
C GLN A 46 21.99 4.21 -8.07
N VAL A 47 20.74 4.15 -8.53
CA VAL A 47 20.33 4.53 -9.89
C VAL A 47 19.06 5.41 -9.87
N PRO A 48 19.17 6.69 -9.45
CA PRO A 48 18.01 7.56 -9.18
C PRO A 48 17.09 7.84 -10.36
N ASP A 49 17.53 7.57 -11.59
CA ASP A 49 16.78 7.80 -12.83
C ASP A 49 16.15 6.52 -13.42
N VAL A 50 16.40 5.35 -12.82
CA VAL A 50 15.90 4.06 -13.33
C VAL A 50 14.38 4.00 -13.34
N VAL A 51 13.76 3.30 -14.31
CA VAL A 51 12.33 3.01 -14.25
C VAL A 51 12.07 1.92 -13.20
N MET A 52 11.22 2.24 -12.22
CA MET A 52 10.79 1.28 -11.19
C MET A 52 9.45 0.66 -11.57
N VAL A 53 9.34 -0.65 -11.43
CA VAL A 53 8.08 -1.39 -11.53
C VAL A 53 7.87 -2.20 -10.25
N PRO A 54 6.82 -1.93 -9.45
CA PRO A 54 5.82 -0.89 -9.67
C PRO A 54 6.39 0.54 -9.50
N ALA A 55 5.75 1.50 -10.17
CA ALA A 55 6.08 2.92 -10.09
C ALA A 55 5.57 3.57 -8.78
N GLU A 56 4.46 3.08 -8.23
CA GLU A 56 3.94 3.50 -6.93
C GLU A 56 3.13 2.39 -6.27
N VAL A 57 3.24 2.30 -4.94
CA VAL A 57 2.30 1.54 -4.10
C VAL A 57 1.70 2.48 -3.07
N SER A 58 0.37 2.61 -3.05
CA SER A 58 -0.34 3.43 -2.08
C SER A 58 -1.27 2.58 -1.22
N VAL A 59 -1.46 3.03 0.02
CA VAL A 59 -2.43 2.46 0.96
C VAL A 59 -3.31 3.57 1.48
N ASP A 60 -4.62 3.38 1.38
CA ASP A 60 -5.65 4.30 1.84
C ASP A 60 -6.51 3.64 2.91
N LEU A 61 -6.96 4.42 3.91
CA LEU A 61 -7.94 4.01 4.89
C LEU A 61 -9.35 4.31 4.36
N VAL A 62 -10.20 3.28 4.35
CA VAL A 62 -11.55 3.35 3.78
C VAL A 62 -12.52 2.65 4.73
N LEU A 63 -13.68 3.23 4.94
CA LEU A 63 -14.81 2.56 5.59
C LEU A 63 -15.59 1.79 4.52
N ILE A 64 -15.60 0.46 4.62
CA ILE A 64 -16.23 -0.45 3.66
C ILE A 64 -17.53 -1.01 4.22
N ASN A 65 -18.59 -1.01 3.42
CA ASN A 65 -19.80 -1.78 3.72
C ASN A 65 -19.69 -3.21 3.15
N ASP A 66 -19.33 -4.15 4.02
CA ASP A 66 -19.12 -5.56 3.65
C ASP A 66 -20.32 -6.18 2.90
N SER A 67 -21.56 -5.79 3.26
CA SER A 67 -22.78 -6.33 2.66
C SER A 67 -22.99 -5.90 1.20
N ARG A 68 -22.27 -4.87 0.75
CA ARG A 68 -22.38 -4.27 -0.59
C ARG A 68 -21.11 -4.42 -1.41
N GLU A 69 -20.08 -5.06 -0.85
CA GLU A 69 -18.74 -5.10 -1.45
C GLU A 69 -18.66 -6.05 -2.65
N PHE A 70 -19.44 -7.13 -2.61
CA PHE A 70 -19.58 -8.13 -3.69
C PHE A 70 -21.03 -8.27 -4.14
N ASP A 71 -21.80 -7.18 -4.16
CA ASP A 71 -23.19 -7.24 -4.62
C ASP A 71 -23.24 -7.61 -6.11
N LEU A 72 -23.41 -8.91 -6.38
CA LEU A 72 -23.42 -9.51 -7.71
C LEU A 72 -24.71 -9.19 -8.47
N ASP A 73 -25.79 -8.82 -7.79
CA ASP A 73 -27.08 -8.52 -8.45
C ASP A 73 -26.99 -7.25 -9.29
N ALA A 74 -26.11 -6.31 -8.92
CA ALA A 74 -25.78 -5.12 -9.73
C ALA A 74 -24.97 -5.45 -10.99
N ALA A 75 -24.20 -6.54 -10.99
CA ALA A 75 -23.37 -6.96 -12.13
C ALA A 75 -24.18 -7.66 -13.24
N VAL A 76 -25.34 -8.23 -12.92
CA VAL A 76 -26.19 -8.99 -13.86
C VAL A 76 -26.87 -8.09 -14.89
N THR A 77 -27.06 -6.79 -14.60
CA THR A 77 -27.66 -5.84 -15.56
C THR A 77 -26.67 -5.27 -16.57
N GLY A 78 -25.37 -5.59 -16.47
CA GLY A 78 -24.37 -5.36 -17.52
C GLY A 78 -24.03 -3.90 -17.84
N THR A 79 -24.48 -2.93 -17.04
CA THR A 79 -24.38 -1.50 -17.40
C THR A 79 -23.64 -0.62 -16.39
N ASP A 80 -23.29 -1.10 -15.20
CA ASP A 80 -22.52 -0.32 -14.23
C ASP A 80 -21.51 -1.18 -13.46
N PRO A 81 -20.31 -0.65 -13.14
CA PRO A 81 -19.41 -1.30 -12.20
C PRO A 81 -20.13 -1.51 -10.86
N VAL A 82 -19.79 -2.59 -10.13
CA VAL A 82 -20.32 -2.85 -8.78
C VAL A 82 -20.25 -1.56 -7.97
N ALA A 83 -21.42 -0.98 -7.66
CA ALA A 83 -21.50 0.25 -6.89
C ALA A 83 -21.17 -0.06 -5.43
N ARG A 84 -19.87 -0.13 -5.14
CA ARG A 84 -19.32 -0.36 -3.81
C ARG A 84 -19.67 0.83 -2.92
N ASP A 85 -20.22 0.51 -1.75
CA ASP A 85 -20.65 1.50 -0.78
C ASP A 85 -19.53 1.73 0.24
N ARG A 86 -18.80 2.83 0.06
CA ARG A 86 -17.55 3.10 0.79
C ARG A 86 -17.41 4.59 1.12
N ILE A 87 -16.76 4.89 2.24
CA ILE A 87 -16.43 6.25 2.67
C ILE A 87 -14.90 6.37 2.74
N PRO A 88 -14.25 7.12 1.83
CA PRO A 88 -12.81 7.39 1.91
C PRO A 88 -12.51 8.18 3.20
N VAL A 89 -11.50 7.73 3.96
CA VAL A 89 -11.03 8.45 5.15
C VAL A 89 -9.79 9.27 4.82
N GLY A 90 -8.78 8.63 4.22
CA GLY A 90 -7.57 9.33 3.81
C GLY A 90 -6.41 8.42 3.47
N ARG A 91 -5.35 9.02 2.95
CA ARG A 91 -4.13 8.31 2.57
C ARG A 91 -3.29 7.95 3.79
N VAL A 92 -2.95 6.67 3.91
CA VAL A 92 -2.05 6.17 4.94
C VAL A 92 -0.61 6.38 4.52
N ILE A 93 -0.27 5.95 3.30
CA ILE A 93 1.08 6.06 2.76
C ILE A 93 1.05 5.94 1.24
N ALA A 94 1.97 6.62 0.56
CA ALA A 94 2.32 6.36 -0.82
C ALA A 94 3.85 6.18 -0.91
N ILE A 95 4.26 5.08 -1.53
CA ILE A 95 5.66 4.77 -1.82
C ILE A 95 5.84 4.92 -3.33
N ASP A 96 6.32 6.10 -3.73
CA ASP A 96 6.73 6.42 -5.10
C ASP A 96 8.23 6.75 -5.14
N ARG A 97 8.75 7.17 -6.30
CA ARG A 97 10.16 7.57 -6.44
C ARG A 97 10.58 8.64 -5.42
N ALA A 98 9.79 9.70 -5.28
CA ALA A 98 10.12 10.83 -4.41
C ALA A 98 10.12 10.40 -2.94
N GLY A 99 9.09 9.64 -2.54
CA GLY A 99 8.98 9.01 -1.24
C GLY A 99 10.22 8.17 -0.94
N LEU A 100 10.58 7.24 -1.82
CA LEU A 100 11.74 6.34 -1.65
C LEU A 100 13.08 7.09 -1.54
N LEU A 101 13.31 8.12 -2.37
CA LEU A 101 14.55 8.92 -2.31
C LEU A 101 14.62 9.78 -1.04
N SER A 102 13.48 10.18 -0.48
CA SER A 102 13.39 10.95 0.76
C SER A 102 13.50 10.12 2.04
N LEU A 103 13.65 8.79 1.95
CA LEU A 103 13.69 7.85 3.08
C LEU A 103 15.00 7.90 3.90
N ASP A 104 15.43 9.08 4.31
CA ASP A 104 16.65 9.27 5.14
C ASP A 104 16.34 9.22 6.64
N GLY A 105 15.28 8.51 7.01
CA GLY A 105 14.89 8.29 8.40
C GLY A 105 13.60 7.48 8.55
N ALA A 106 12.75 7.91 9.47
CA ALA A 106 11.41 7.36 9.65
C ALA A 106 10.45 7.96 8.61
N ILE A 107 9.53 7.15 8.11
CA ILE A 107 8.38 7.67 7.36
C ILE A 107 7.46 8.32 8.40
N PRO A 108 7.19 9.64 8.32
CA PRO A 108 6.32 10.29 9.28
C PRO A 108 4.95 9.61 9.23
N GLY A 109 4.43 9.28 10.41
CA GLY A 109 3.08 8.75 10.50
C GLY A 109 2.07 9.81 10.08
N VAL A 110 0.93 9.36 9.55
CA VAL A 110 -0.22 10.21 9.25
C VAL A 110 -1.25 10.07 10.35
N GLU A 111 -1.91 11.17 10.69
CA GLU A 111 -3.06 11.16 11.59
C GLU A 111 -4.33 11.25 10.76
N LEU A 112 -5.22 10.28 10.93
CA LEU A 112 -6.50 10.22 10.25
C LEU A 112 -7.63 10.15 11.28
N HIS A 113 -8.69 10.90 11.02
CA HIS A 113 -9.88 10.93 11.86
C HIS A 113 -11.01 10.14 11.20
N LEU A 114 -11.60 9.19 11.92
CA LEU A 114 -12.75 8.43 11.42
C LEU A 114 -14.00 9.32 11.48
N PRO A 115 -14.69 9.53 10.35
CA PRO A 115 -15.93 10.28 10.36
C PRO A 115 -17.01 9.53 11.15
N GLU A 116 -18.06 10.25 11.54
CA GLU A 116 -19.29 9.63 12.05
C GLU A 116 -19.86 8.64 11.02
N HIS A 117 -20.14 7.41 11.44
CA HIS A 117 -20.68 6.34 10.60
C HIS A 117 -21.44 5.31 11.43
N ASP A 118 -22.23 4.46 10.78
CA ASP A 118 -22.86 3.31 11.46
C ASP A 118 -21.85 2.16 11.59
N PRO A 119 -21.37 1.83 12.82
CA PRO A 119 -20.40 0.77 13.05
C PRO A 119 -21.01 -0.63 12.91
N LYS A 120 -22.28 -0.79 12.55
CA LYS A 120 -22.83 -2.08 12.10
C LYS A 120 -22.72 -2.27 10.60
N ARG A 121 -22.69 -1.17 9.84
CA ARG A 121 -22.66 -1.16 8.38
C ARG A 121 -21.24 -1.06 7.85
N TYR A 122 -20.41 -0.21 8.43
CA TYR A 122 -19.08 0.08 7.91
C TYR A 122 -17.97 -0.55 8.76
N ARG A 123 -16.90 -0.96 8.09
CA ARG A 123 -15.67 -1.48 8.68
C ARG A 123 -14.47 -0.70 8.15
N PRO A 124 -13.58 -0.20 9.01
CA PRO A 124 -12.33 0.43 8.56
C PRO A 124 -11.38 -0.63 8.00
N MET A 125 -10.94 -0.41 6.77
CA MET A 125 -10.08 -1.31 6.01
C MET A 125 -8.97 -0.50 5.31
N LEU A 126 -7.80 -1.10 5.21
CA LEU A 126 -6.68 -0.61 4.41
C LEU A 126 -6.81 -1.17 2.99
N CYS A 127 -6.84 -0.29 2.00
CA CYS A 127 -6.96 -0.64 0.58
C CYS A 127 -5.65 -0.33 -0.12
N THR A 128 -5.14 -1.26 -0.94
CA THR A 128 -3.86 -1.11 -1.64
C THR A 128 -4.11 -0.85 -3.11
N THR A 129 -3.55 0.23 -3.64
CA THR A 129 -3.49 0.49 -5.09
C THR A 129 -2.04 0.42 -5.53
N ILE A 130 -1.79 -0.26 -6.66
CA ILE A 130 -0.45 -0.38 -7.24
C ILE A 130 -0.47 0.24 -8.63
N ARG A 131 0.28 1.31 -8.82
CA ARG A 131 0.58 1.80 -10.17
C ARG A 131 1.80 1.06 -10.69
N VAL A 132 1.58 0.17 -11.64
CA VAL A 132 2.64 -0.64 -12.26
C VAL A 132 3.56 0.27 -13.06
N TYR A 133 3.02 0.98 -14.05
CA TYR A 133 3.70 1.96 -14.88
C TYR A 133 2.65 2.80 -15.63
N ASP A 134 2.86 4.11 -15.76
CA ASP A 134 1.91 5.04 -16.38
C ASP A 134 0.45 4.86 -15.90
N ASP A 135 -0.47 4.51 -16.80
CA ASP A 135 -1.90 4.31 -16.54
C ASP A 135 -2.26 2.87 -16.17
N HIS A 136 -1.29 1.96 -16.10
CA HIS A 136 -1.52 0.59 -15.64
C HIS A 136 -1.63 0.52 -14.12
N LEU A 137 -2.84 0.29 -13.64
CA LEU A 137 -3.19 0.19 -12.22
C LEU A 137 -3.65 -1.23 -11.87
N LEU A 138 -3.24 -1.72 -10.71
CA LEU A 138 -3.93 -2.79 -10.00
C LEU A 138 -4.74 -2.15 -8.89
N GLN A 139 -6.05 -2.37 -8.94
CA GLN A 139 -7.04 -1.84 -8.01
C GLN A 139 -7.58 -2.96 -7.13
N ASP A 140 -8.50 -2.62 -6.23
CA ASP A 140 -9.04 -3.57 -5.27
C ASP A 140 -9.60 -4.83 -5.93
N TYR A 141 -9.17 -5.98 -5.42
CA TYR A 141 -9.57 -7.32 -5.84
C TYR A 141 -9.07 -7.78 -7.22
N ASP A 142 -8.27 -7.00 -7.94
CA ASP A 142 -7.59 -7.47 -9.15
C ASP A 142 -6.56 -8.57 -8.84
N SER A 143 -6.02 -8.60 -7.62
CA SER A 143 -5.14 -9.63 -7.11
C SER A 143 -5.25 -9.77 -5.59
N GLY A 144 -4.75 -10.88 -5.04
CA GLY A 144 -4.67 -11.09 -3.59
C GLY A 144 -3.89 -9.99 -2.86
N ILE A 145 -2.92 -9.35 -3.52
CA ILE A 145 -2.13 -8.24 -2.96
C ILE A 145 -2.87 -6.89 -2.95
N THR A 146 -4.02 -6.78 -3.63
CA THR A 146 -4.88 -5.59 -3.60
C THR A 146 -6.20 -5.84 -2.85
N CYS A 147 -6.36 -7.01 -2.23
CA CYS A 147 -7.50 -7.27 -1.35
C CYS A 147 -7.43 -6.40 -0.09
N PRO A 148 -8.49 -5.66 0.27
CA PRO A 148 -8.53 -4.86 1.49
C PRO A 148 -8.19 -5.68 2.74
N GLN A 149 -7.42 -5.09 3.65
CA GLN A 149 -6.99 -5.70 4.90
C GLN A 149 -7.54 -4.94 6.11
N ARG A 150 -7.67 -5.61 7.25
CA ARG A 150 -8.04 -4.94 8.50
C ARG A 150 -6.92 -4.00 8.96
N VAL A 151 -7.31 -2.90 9.60
CA VAL A 151 -6.35 -2.02 10.28
C VAL A 151 -5.63 -2.82 11.38
N PRO A 152 -4.28 -2.81 11.45
CA PRO A 152 -3.51 -3.60 12.42
C PRO A 152 -3.50 -2.91 13.79
N ILE A 153 -4.65 -2.91 14.45
CA ILE A 153 -4.87 -2.32 15.78
C ILE A 153 -5.61 -3.31 16.69
N ASP A 154 -5.32 -3.24 17.98
CA ASP A 154 -6.03 -4.02 18.99
C ASP A 154 -7.36 -3.36 19.33
N GLY A 155 -8.44 -4.14 19.25
CA GLY A 155 -9.80 -3.69 19.58
C GLY A 155 -10.61 -3.24 18.37
N GLU A 156 -11.79 -2.67 18.64
CA GLU A 156 -12.69 -2.14 17.63
C GLU A 156 -12.56 -0.62 17.53
N LEU A 157 -12.36 -0.14 16.32
CA LEU A 157 -12.39 1.29 15.98
C LEU A 157 -13.83 1.80 15.97
N LYS A 158 -14.03 2.98 16.56
CA LYS A 158 -15.33 3.62 16.71
C LYS A 158 -15.44 4.87 15.84
N PRO A 159 -16.66 5.28 15.49
CA PRO A 159 -16.90 6.60 14.91
C PRO A 159 -16.28 7.70 15.79
N GLY A 160 -15.61 8.66 15.16
CA GLY A 160 -14.93 9.76 15.86
C GLY A 160 -13.54 9.44 16.40
N ASP A 161 -13.06 8.20 16.32
CA ASP A 161 -11.69 7.88 16.73
C ASP A 161 -10.66 8.55 15.82
N SER A 162 -9.53 8.96 16.40
CA SER A 162 -8.35 9.43 15.67
C SER A 162 -7.25 8.40 15.73
N LEU A 163 -6.58 8.17 14.60
CA LEU A 163 -5.57 7.15 14.43
C LEU A 163 -4.28 7.77 13.94
N ARG A 164 -3.14 7.40 14.54
CA ARG A 164 -1.84 7.60 13.92
C ARG A 164 -1.43 6.31 13.23
N LEU A 165 -1.20 6.37 11.92
CA LEU A 165 -0.69 5.26 11.13
C LEU A 165 0.74 5.55 10.70
N SER A 166 1.65 4.60 10.90
CA SER A 166 3.05 4.74 10.52
C SER A 166 3.59 3.47 9.88
N TYR A 167 4.58 3.58 9.01
CA TYR A 167 5.24 2.42 8.41
C TYR A 167 6.52 2.05 9.18
N ARG A 168 6.55 0.84 9.74
CA ARG A 168 7.73 0.29 10.41
C ARG A 168 8.70 -0.26 9.38
N ARG A 169 9.99 -0.06 9.63
CA ARG A 169 11.12 -0.61 8.86
C ARG A 169 11.85 -1.68 9.67
N GLY A 170 12.73 -2.43 9.01
CA GLY A 170 13.63 -3.41 9.65
C GLY A 170 13.11 -4.84 9.57
N ALA A 171 13.33 -5.64 10.61
CA ALA A 171 13.04 -7.07 10.60
C ALA A 171 11.54 -7.44 10.55
N ARG A 172 10.66 -6.48 10.84
CA ARG A 172 9.20 -6.64 10.79
C ARG A 172 8.57 -5.40 10.13
N PRO A 173 8.77 -5.23 8.82
CA PRO A 173 8.24 -4.08 8.13
C PRO A 173 6.71 -4.17 8.01
N GLY A 174 6.06 -3.01 7.90
CA GLY A 174 4.62 -2.94 7.70
C GLY A 174 3.96 -1.79 8.46
N ILE A 175 2.68 -1.58 8.16
CA ILE A 175 1.88 -0.52 8.78
C ILE A 175 1.60 -0.87 10.25
N ALA A 176 1.73 0.14 11.10
CA ALA A 176 1.31 0.14 12.50
C ALA A 176 0.24 1.20 12.69
N ALA A 177 -0.75 0.92 13.54
CA ALA A 177 -1.80 1.86 13.90
C ALA A 177 -1.87 2.01 15.43
N GLU A 178 -2.06 3.24 15.90
CA GLU A 178 -2.31 3.58 17.30
C GLU A 178 -3.49 4.55 17.40
N LEU A 179 -4.32 4.39 18.44
CA LEU A 179 -5.36 5.37 18.77
C LEU A 179 -4.71 6.61 19.40
N ILE A 180 -5.17 7.78 18.97
CA ILE A 180 -4.80 9.07 19.55
C ILE A 180 -5.96 9.52 20.44
N ALA A 181 -5.65 9.85 21.68
CA ALA A 181 -6.59 10.37 22.67
C ALA A 181 -6.94 11.85 22.43
#